data_AF-A0A0G1B8Q5-F1
#
_entry.id   AF-A0A0G1B8Q5-F1
#
_cell.length_a   1.000
_cell.length_b   1.000
_cell.length_c   1.000
_cell.angle_alpha   90.00
_cell.angle_beta   90.00
_cell.angle_gamma   90.00
#
_symmetry.space_group_name_H-M   'P 1'
#
loop_
_entity.id
_entity.type
_entity.pdbx_description
1 polymer ?
#
loop_
_entity_poly.entity_id
_entity_poly.type
_entity_poly.pdbx_seq_one_letter_code
_entity_poly.pdbx_strand_id
1 'polypeptide(L)' 'MWEVFKITVIALAIILPVRYFLIQPFFVKGASMEPNFEDGQYLIINEISYRFNDPKRGDVVIFRYPLEPS' A
#
# COMPACT_ATOMS: atom_id res chain seq x y z
N MET A 1 34.55 5.15 4.76
CA MET A 1 33.76 6.26 4.17
C MET A 1 33.10 5.84 2.85
N TRP A 2 33.87 5.51 1.80
CA TRP A 2 33.31 5.14 0.48
C TRP A 2 32.43 3.86 0.49
N GLU A 3 32.82 2.85 1.26
CA GLU A 3 32.09 1.60 1.37
C GLU A 3 30.71 1.77 2.00
N VAL A 4 30.63 2.55 3.09
CA VAL A 4 29.36 2.91 3.74
C VAL A 4 28.45 3.65 2.77
N PHE A 5 28.99 4.63 2.03
CA PHE A 5 28.22 5.37 1.03
C PHE A 5 27.62 4.46 -0.03
N LYS A 6 28.42 3.53 -0.58
CA LYS A 6 27.94 2.56 -1.58
C LYS A 6 26.81 1.69 -1.03
N ILE A 7 26.97 1.17 0.20
CA ILE A 7 25.94 0.35 0.85
C ILE A 7 24.65 1.16 1.05
N THR A 8 24.76 2.40 1.54
CA THR A 8 23.60 3.27 1.76
C THR A 8 22.84 3.54 0.45
N VAL A 9 23.55 3.84 -0.64
CA VAL A 9 22.92 4.08 -1.95
C VAL A 9 22.21 2.84 -2.47
N ILE A 10 22.84 1.67 -2.39
CA ILE A 10 22.24 0.41 -2.83
C ILE A 10 21.00 0.08 -1.99
N ALA A 11 21.10 0.23 -0.66
CA ALA A 11 19.98 -0.01 0.23
C ALA A 11 18.79 0.91 -0.07
N LEU A 12 19.03 2.22 -0.26
CA LEU A 12 17.98 3.17 -0.61
C LEU A 12 17.37 2.88 -1.99
N ALA A 13 18.19 2.54 -2.97
CA ALA A 13 17.74 2.18 -4.31
C ALA A 13 16.81 0.96 -4.31
N ILE A 14 16.93 0.06 -3.33
CA ILE A 14 16.04 -1.10 -3.16
C ILE A 14 14.83 -0.76 -2.28
N ILE A 15 15.06 -0.11 -1.13
CA ILE A 15 14.01 0.17 -0.14
C ILE A 15 12.98 1.17 -0.67
N LEU A 16 13.41 2.24 -1.34
CA LEU A 16 12.49 3.29 -1.80
C LEU A 16 11.47 2.75 -2.81
N PRO A 17 11.86 2.02 -3.88
CA PRO A 17 10.87 1.45 -4.79
C PRO A 17 9.93 0.45 -4.11
N VAL A 18 10.44 -0.40 -3.22
CA VAL A 18 9.60 -1.37 -2.49
C VAL A 18 8.55 -0.65 -1.64
N ARG A 19 8.97 0.39 -0.91
CA ARG A 19 8.08 1.16 -0.03
C ARG A 19 7.05 1.98 -0.80
N TYR A 20 7.40 2.55 -1.95
CA TYR A 20 6.49 3.42 -2.70
C TYR A 20 5.62 2.70 -3.71
N PHE A 21 6.06 1.56 -4.26
CA PHE A 21 5.33 0.85 -5.30
C PHE A 21 4.75 -0.48 -4.82
N LEU A 22 5.47 -1.26 -4.01
CA LEU A 22 5.05 -2.64 -3.70
C LEU A 22 4.15 -2.76 -2.47
N ILE A 23 4.44 -2.01 -1.40
CA ILE A 23 3.81 -2.23 -0.10
C ILE A 23 3.39 -0.88 0.48
N GLN A 24 2.08 -0.64 0.49
CA GLN A 24 1.49 0.46 1.25
C GLN A 24 0.64 -0.10 2.40
N PRO A 25 0.98 0.20 3.67
CA PRO A 25 0.12 -0.16 4.79
C PRO A 25 -1.12 0.75 4.83
N PHE A 26 -2.29 0.16 5.01
CA PHE A 26 -3.55 0.85 5.26
C PHE A 26 -4.07 0.50 6.64
N PHE A 27 -4.65 1.50 7.30
CA PHE A 27 -5.26 1.35 8.61
C PHE A 27 -6.78 1.43 8.43
N VAL A 28 -7.48 0.37 8.81
CA VAL A 28 -8.94 0.31 8.74
C VAL A 28 -9.52 1.21 9.83
N LYS A 29 -10.49 2.06 9.44
CA LYS A 29 -11.24 2.92 10.36
C LYS A 29 -12.73 2.65 10.23
N GLY A 30 -13.35 2.24 11.33
CA GLY A 30 -14.78 1.96 11.43
C GLY A 30 -15.17 0.53 11.06
N ALA A 31 -16.42 0.19 11.35
CA ALA A 31 -16.94 -1.19 11.28
C ALA A 31 -17.50 -1.61 9.90
N SER A 32 -17.37 -0.78 8.86
CA SER A 32 -18.01 -1.03 7.56
C SER A 32 -17.52 -2.29 6.83
N MET A 33 -16.33 -2.77 7.19
CA MET A 33 -15.69 -3.94 6.58
C MET A 33 -15.77 -5.20 7.46
N GLU A 34 -16.46 -5.15 8.59
CA GLU A 34 -16.67 -6.32 9.44
C GLU A 34 -17.59 -7.34 8.74
N PRO A 35 -17.36 -8.65 8.93
CA PRO A 35 -16.33 -9.26 9.78
C PRO A 35 -15.00 -9.52 9.05
N ASN A 36 -14.84 -9.08 7.80
CA ASN A 36 -13.63 -9.40 7.01
C ASN A 36 -12.41 -8.63 7.53
N PHE A 37 -12.60 -7.37 7.93
CA PHE A 37 -11.57 -6.54 8.53
C PHE A 37 -12.14 -5.79 9.73
N GLU A 38 -11.43 -5.90 10.85
CA GLU A 38 -11.83 -5.30 12.13
C GLU A 38 -11.30 -3.85 12.23
N ASP A 39 -11.97 -3.02 13.04
CA ASP A 39 -11.48 -1.67 13.32
C ASP A 39 -10.08 -1.71 13.95
N GLY A 40 -9.19 -0.84 13.46
CA GLY A 40 -7.80 -0.79 13.90
C GLY A 40 -6.87 -1.83 13.26
N GLN A 41 -7.36 -2.66 12.34
CA GLN A 41 -6.52 -3.61 11.61
C GLN A 41 -5.61 -2.91 10.60
N TYR A 42 -4.35 -3.37 10.53
CA TYR A 42 -3.40 -2.98 9.48
C TYR A 42 -3.46 -3.96 8.31
N LEU A 43 -3.64 -3.41 7.11
CA LEU A 43 -3.66 -4.15 5.85
C LEU A 43 -2.45 -3.79 5.01
N ILE A 44 -1.82 -4.80 4.41
CA ILE A 44 -0.81 -4.61 3.37
C ILE A 44 -1.49 -4.85 2.03
N ILE A 45 -1.53 -3.83 1.19
CA ILE A 45 -2.18 -3.93 -0.12
C ILE A 45 -1.15 -3.93 -1.26
N ASN A 46 -1.53 -4.57 -2.37
CA ASN A 46 -0.80 -4.51 -3.63
C ASN A 46 -1.47 -3.51 -4.58
N GLU A 47 -1.00 -2.27 -4.56
CA GLU A 47 -1.52 -1.21 -5.44
C GLU A 47 -1.13 -1.45 -6.91
N ILE A 48 0.04 -2.06 -7.16
CA ILE A 48 0.55 -2.31 -8.52
C ILE A 48 -0.42 -3.15 -9.34
N SER A 49 -1.04 -4.16 -8.72
CA SER A 49 -1.99 -5.04 -9.41
C SER A 49 -3.09 -4.24 -10.12
N TYR A 50 -3.60 -3.18 -9.47
CA TYR A 50 -4.67 -2.32 -10.00
C TYR A 50 -4.17 -1.15 -10.87
N ARG A 51 -2.85 -0.94 -10.99
CA ARG A 51 -2.30 -0.03 -12.01
C ARG A 51 -2.27 -0.66 -13.41
N PHE A 52 -2.22 -1.99 -13.47
CA PHE A 52 -2.09 -2.74 -14.73
C PHE A 52 -3.29 -3.64 -15.04
N ASN A 53 -4.16 -3.91 -14.07
CA ASN A 53 -5.35 -4.74 -14.24
C ASN A 53 -6.58 -4.04 -13.68
N ASP A 54 -7.72 -4.25 -14.33
CA ASP A 54 -9.00 -3.80 -13.80
C ASP A 54 -9.44 -4.64 -12.59
N PRO A 55 -10.16 -4.03 -11.63
CA PRO A 55 -10.70 -4.75 -10.49
C PRO A 55 -11.74 -5.78 -10.91
N LYS A 56 -11.71 -6.96 -10.27
CA LYS A 56 -12.59 -8.08 -10.55
C LYS A 56 -13.66 -8.21 -9.47
N ARG A 57 -14.76 -8.89 -9.82
CA ARG A 57 -15.81 -9.19 -8.83
C ARG A 57 -15.21 -10.06 -7.71
N GLY A 58 -15.45 -9.63 -6.47
CA GLY A 58 -14.91 -10.28 -5.27
C GLY A 58 -13.64 -9.61 -4.74
N ASP A 59 -13.05 -8.68 -5.48
CA ASP A 59 -11.89 -7.92 -5.01
C ASP A 59 -12.27 -6.90 -3.94
N VAL A 60 -11.43 -6.80 -2.91
CA VAL A 60 -11.45 -5.70 -1.96
C VAL A 60 -10.63 -4.56 -2.56
N VAL A 61 -11.28 -3.44 -2.84
CA VAL A 61 -10.65 -2.27 -3.46
C VAL A 61 -10.71 -1.07 -2.52
N ILE A 62 -9.65 -0.28 -2.54
CA ILE A 62 -9.57 1.00 -1.83
C ILE A 62 -9.62 2.10 -2.89
N PHE A 63 -10.53 3.06 -2.71
CA PHE A 63 -10.69 4.19 -3.61
C PHE A 63 -10.86 5.48 -2.80
N ARG A 64 -10.56 6.62 -3.43
CA ARG A 64 -10.79 7.93 -2.82
C ARG A 64 -12.28 8.21 -2.80
N TYR A 65 -12.77 8.70 -1.66
CA TYR A 65 -14.18 9.05 -1.54
C TYR A 65 -14.55 10.15 -2.56
N PRO A 66 -15.52 9.90 -3.47
CA PRO A 66 -15.74 10.76 -4.62
C PRO A 66 -16.29 12.14 -4.26
N LEU A 67 -16.93 12.28 -3.09
CA LEU A 67 -17.55 13.54 -2.66
C LEU A 67 -16.60 14.44 -1.85
N GLU A 68 -15.45 13.92 -1.39
CA GLU A 68 -14.39 14.71 -0.76
C GLU A 68 -12.99 14.22 -1.20
N PRO A 69 -12.51 14.67 -2.37
CA PRO A 69 -11.17 14.37 -2.85
C PRO A 69 -10.16 15.36 -2.25
N SER A 70 -9.99 15.37 -0.93
CA SER A 70 -8.90 16.10 -0.27
C SER A 70 -7.60 15.30 -0.28
#